data_AF-A0A5M6D144-F1
#
_entry.id   AF-A0A5M6D144-F1
#
_cell.length_a   1.000
_cell.length_b   1.000
_cell.length_c   1.000
_cell.angle_alpha   90.00
_cell.angle_beta   90.00
_cell.angle_gamma   90.00
#
_symmetry.space_group_name_H-M   'P 1'
#
loop_
_entity.id
_entity.type
_entity.pdbx_description
1 polymer ?
#
loop_
_entity_poly.entity_id
_entity_poly.type
_entity_poly.pdbx_seq_one_letter_code
_entity_poly.pdbx_strand_id
1 'polypeptide(L)'
;MVIGYESTSSGFVSVDGKVSRLSVDGGVTVGEDNVLGINGDGEIRVSNGGNVNARNIRVNRRLAGDGTIATITAGPGLKVSSSGEIASSSGENLSFTGGIVTNLGRIESIGTTSSHSELTFGSQVSSNGQIISRNAVMRFDGGLTNEGDLLTSFGTSDFLGDIDNTGRMIVTGGAQATFYDDIIQNGTLRVSATDSTSSVAVFAGDFSGSGGATGGGDIFFEGGFSPGNSPALVEWDTDLFFAPSSMLEFELAGLEPGLEYDRILVNGDVVLDGTLDVVLLDGYDPSAGSVFDIIIADSIQDNGTNFLFPTLDSGRFFTSSIFSSGTSSTLR
;
A
#
# COMPACT_ATOMS: atom_id res chain seq x y z
N MET A 1 30.04 -9.50 12.86
CA MET A 1 29.99 -9.37 14.34
C MET A 1 28.98 -10.37 14.87
N VAL A 2 29.15 -10.89 16.10
CA VAL A 2 28.28 -11.91 16.71
C VAL A 2 27.62 -11.51 18.07
N ILE A 3 26.28 -11.30 18.15
CA ILE A 3 25.36 -11.02 19.28
C ILE A 3 24.35 -12.18 19.57
N GLY A 4 24.50 -12.94 20.68
CA GLY A 4 23.48 -13.91 21.14
C GLY A 4 23.52 -15.31 20.47
N TYR A 5 24.70 -15.96 20.48
CA TYR A 5 25.00 -17.17 19.69
C TYR A 5 24.28 -18.48 20.14
N GLU A 6 24.18 -18.76 21.44
CA GLU A 6 23.67 -20.02 22.03
C GLU A 6 22.20 -19.94 22.47
N SER A 7 21.54 -21.09 22.70
CA SER A 7 20.08 -21.22 22.93
C SER A 7 19.48 -20.52 24.14
N THR A 8 20.33 -20.18 25.08
CA THR A 8 19.97 -19.45 26.30
C THR A 8 20.74 -18.15 26.42
N SER A 9 21.55 -17.80 25.41
CA SER A 9 22.33 -16.57 25.43
C SER A 9 21.47 -15.40 24.97
N SER A 10 21.57 -14.29 25.69
CA SER A 10 21.11 -12.99 25.22
C SER A 10 22.32 -12.12 24.88
N GLY A 11 22.17 -11.28 23.86
CA GLY A 11 23.15 -10.28 23.52
C GLY A 11 22.46 -9.06 22.95
N PHE A 12 23.01 -7.88 23.24
CA PHE A 12 22.55 -6.64 22.62
C PHE A 12 23.75 -5.81 22.17
N VAL A 13 23.56 -5.05 21.09
CA VAL A 13 24.46 -3.96 20.71
C VAL A 13 23.65 -2.68 20.67
N SER A 14 24.10 -1.69 21.45
CA SER A 14 23.55 -0.34 21.44
C SER A 14 24.51 0.59 20.71
N VAL A 15 24.01 1.31 19.71
CA VAL A 15 24.74 2.41 19.05
C VAL A 15 23.99 3.69 19.36
N ASP A 16 24.48 4.44 20.34
CA ASP A 16 23.79 5.58 20.92
C ASP A 16 24.49 6.90 20.58
N GLY A 17 23.78 7.81 19.92
CA GLY A 17 24.19 9.19 19.67
C GLY A 17 24.62 9.46 18.23
N LYS A 18 24.31 10.67 17.73
CA LYS A 18 24.48 11.08 16.31
C LYS A 18 25.86 10.83 15.69
N VAL A 19 26.92 10.81 16.48
CA VAL A 19 28.30 10.60 16.00
C VAL A 19 28.78 9.17 16.25
N SER A 20 28.04 8.39 17.06
CA SER A 20 28.34 6.99 17.30
C SER A 20 28.09 6.18 16.04
N ARG A 21 29.13 5.43 15.64
CA ARG A 21 29.11 4.62 14.44
C ARG A 21 29.63 3.22 14.74
N LEU A 22 28.83 2.22 14.39
CA LEU A 22 29.29 0.85 14.20
C LEU A 22 29.52 0.64 12.70
N SER A 23 30.78 0.42 12.29
CA SER A 23 31.12 0.08 10.90
C SER A 23 31.64 -1.34 10.85
N VAL A 24 31.04 -2.18 10.00
CA VAL A 24 31.42 -3.58 9.83
C VAL A 24 31.71 -3.81 8.34
N ASP A 25 32.97 -4.12 8.02
CA ASP A 25 33.41 -4.33 6.63
C ASP A 25 32.80 -5.59 5.97
N GLY A 26 32.13 -6.44 6.77
CA GLY A 26 31.35 -7.60 6.34
C GLY A 26 29.86 -7.47 6.67
N GLY A 27 29.19 -8.61 6.86
CA GLY A 27 27.78 -8.64 7.27
C GLY A 27 27.55 -8.51 8.78
N VAL A 28 26.36 -8.03 9.13
CA VAL A 28 25.80 -8.04 10.50
C VAL A 28 24.53 -8.89 10.50
N THR A 29 24.58 -10.09 11.06
CA THR A 29 23.38 -10.90 11.27
C THR A 29 22.84 -10.63 12.69
N VAL A 30 21.57 -10.88 12.99
CA VAL A 30 20.91 -10.67 14.29
C VAL A 30 19.96 -11.87 14.52
N GLY A 31 20.46 -13.04 14.90
CA GLY A 31 19.74 -14.35 14.99
C GLY A 31 19.90 -15.26 13.72
N GLU A 32 19.20 -16.39 13.59
CA GLU A 32 19.56 -17.58 12.76
C GLU A 32 20.08 -17.46 11.28
N ASP A 33 21.04 -18.36 11.00
CA ASP A 33 21.83 -18.76 9.81
C ASP A 33 22.79 -17.81 9.04
N ASN A 34 24.05 -18.28 9.02
CA ASN A 34 25.34 -17.66 8.69
C ASN A 34 25.71 -16.42 9.54
N VAL A 35 26.18 -16.77 10.74
CA VAL A 35 26.93 -16.01 11.74
C VAL A 35 26.14 -14.83 12.32
N LEU A 36 24.97 -15.17 12.90
CA LEU A 36 24.72 -14.87 14.30
C LEU A 36 23.52 -15.54 15.00
N GLY A 37 23.67 -16.37 16.04
CA GLY A 37 22.56 -16.68 16.95
C GLY A 37 21.72 -17.83 16.46
N ILE A 38 22.21 -19.03 16.75
CA ILE A 38 21.63 -20.28 16.28
C ILE A 38 20.40 -20.63 17.14
N ASN A 39 20.26 -20.08 18.35
CA ASN A 39 19.15 -20.41 19.24
C ASN A 39 18.78 -19.33 20.31
N GLY A 40 19.49 -18.19 20.43
CA GLY A 40 19.37 -17.20 21.53
C GLY A 40 18.70 -15.85 21.18
N ASP A 41 18.63 -14.92 22.14
CA ASP A 41 17.99 -13.58 21.99
C ASP A 41 19.03 -12.51 21.58
N GLY A 42 19.04 -12.10 20.30
CA GLY A 42 19.90 -11.03 19.79
C GLY A 42 19.14 -9.75 19.47
N GLU A 43 19.61 -8.59 19.95
CA GLU A 43 19.03 -7.27 19.64
C GLU A 43 20.09 -6.27 19.14
N ILE A 44 19.74 -5.49 18.12
CA ILE A 44 20.44 -4.23 17.82
C ILE A 44 19.49 -3.08 18.11
N ARG A 45 19.93 -2.16 18.97
CA ARG A 45 19.25 -0.89 19.23
C ARG A 45 20.10 0.27 18.74
N VAL A 46 19.55 1.10 17.86
CA VAL A 46 20.21 2.31 17.36
C VAL A 46 19.47 3.50 17.93
N SER A 47 20.09 4.24 18.86
CA SER A 47 19.43 5.31 19.61
C SER A 47 20.05 6.68 19.41
N ASN A 48 19.29 7.75 19.65
CA ASN A 48 19.70 9.15 19.60
C ASN A 48 20.44 9.51 18.29
N GLY A 49 19.99 8.95 17.16
CA GLY A 49 20.56 9.17 15.83
C GLY A 49 21.86 8.40 15.55
N GLY A 50 22.16 7.32 16.29
CA GLY A 50 23.30 6.43 16.02
C GLY A 50 23.32 5.89 14.59
N ASN A 51 24.50 5.44 14.13
CA ASN A 51 24.71 4.96 12.76
C ASN A 51 25.29 3.54 12.74
N VAL A 52 24.64 2.64 12.00
CA VAL A 52 25.18 1.30 11.69
C VAL A 52 25.47 1.23 10.20
N ASN A 53 26.69 0.88 9.82
CA ASN A 53 27.07 0.59 8.44
C ASN A 53 27.58 -0.84 8.35
N ALA A 54 26.94 -1.65 7.51
CA ALA A 54 27.35 -3.01 7.24
C ALA A 54 27.15 -3.33 5.76
N ARG A 55 27.79 -4.36 5.22
CA ARG A 55 27.52 -4.75 3.83
C ARG A 55 26.10 -5.29 3.67
N ASN A 56 25.76 -6.24 4.51
CA ASN A 56 24.46 -6.87 4.53
C ASN A 56 24.02 -7.05 5.98
N ILE A 57 22.72 -6.90 6.24
CA ILE A 57 22.12 -7.12 7.54
C ILE A 57 21.08 -8.22 7.45
N ARG A 58 21.11 -9.18 8.35
CA ARG A 58 20.07 -10.20 8.48
C ARG A 58 19.44 -10.11 9.86
N VAL A 59 18.13 -9.90 9.95
CA VAL A 59 17.35 -9.77 11.18
C VAL A 59 16.52 -11.03 11.35
N ASN A 60 16.87 -11.86 12.32
CA ASN A 60 16.10 -13.04 12.72
C ASN A 60 15.51 -12.92 14.13
N ARG A 61 15.87 -11.85 14.86
CA ARG A 61 15.27 -11.47 16.14
C ARG A 61 14.82 -10.02 16.06
N ARG A 62 15.47 -9.07 16.74
CA ARG A 62 14.96 -7.69 16.80
C ARG A 62 15.99 -6.65 16.41
N LEU A 63 15.57 -5.71 15.58
CA LEU A 63 16.29 -4.50 15.23
C LEU A 63 15.36 -3.30 15.45
N ALA A 64 15.77 -2.34 16.29
CA ALA A 64 14.88 -1.25 16.69
C ALA A 64 15.62 0.06 16.99
N GLY A 65 14.87 1.15 17.12
CA GLY A 65 15.35 2.44 17.61
C GLY A 65 15.03 3.61 16.67
N ASP A 66 15.83 4.68 16.74
CA ASP A 66 15.58 5.99 16.10
C ASP A 66 16.80 6.54 15.33
N GLY A 67 17.65 5.64 14.81
CA GLY A 67 18.88 5.98 14.10
C GLY A 67 18.89 5.59 12.62
N THR A 68 20.09 5.55 12.05
CA THR A 68 20.28 5.20 10.63
C THR A 68 21.04 3.89 10.49
N ILE A 69 20.57 3.05 9.58
CA ILE A 69 21.17 1.79 9.19
C ILE A 69 21.45 1.85 7.69
N ALA A 70 22.72 1.77 7.33
CA ALA A 70 23.19 1.81 5.96
C ALA A 70 23.72 0.44 5.53
N THR A 71 23.19 -0.11 4.43
CA THR A 71 23.70 -1.32 3.79
C THR A 71 24.26 -1.04 2.40
N ILE A 72 25.13 -1.92 1.86
CA ILE A 72 25.69 -1.70 0.51
C ILE A 72 24.68 -2.09 -0.56
N THR A 73 24.67 -1.35 -1.66
CA THR A 73 23.73 -1.53 -2.79
C THR A 73 23.93 -2.83 -3.59
N ALA A 74 25.04 -3.55 -3.37
CA ALA A 74 25.35 -4.78 -4.10
C ALA A 74 24.77 -6.03 -3.39
N GLY A 75 23.53 -6.39 -3.73
CA GLY A 75 22.83 -7.58 -3.21
C GLY A 75 21.67 -7.24 -2.26
N PRO A 76 21.02 -8.26 -1.67
CA PRO A 76 20.00 -8.02 -0.65
C PRO A 76 20.66 -7.38 0.57
N GLY A 77 20.35 -6.10 0.78
CA GLY A 77 20.97 -5.25 1.77
C GLY A 77 20.54 -5.63 3.18
N LEU A 78 19.22 -5.64 3.42
CA LEU A 78 18.63 -5.98 4.70
C LEU A 78 17.62 -7.13 4.53
N LYS A 79 17.77 -8.19 5.32
CA LYS A 79 16.87 -9.36 5.27
C LYS A 79 16.21 -9.58 6.62
N VAL A 80 14.91 -9.42 6.72
CA VAL A 80 14.13 -9.86 7.88
C VAL A 80 13.68 -11.29 7.62
N SER A 81 14.16 -12.24 8.40
CA SER A 81 13.72 -13.64 8.33
C SER A 81 12.37 -13.83 9.00
N SER A 82 11.76 -15.01 8.86
CA SER A 82 10.42 -15.30 9.41
C SER A 82 10.26 -15.13 10.92
N SER A 83 11.33 -15.27 11.69
CA SER A 83 11.36 -14.99 13.13
C SER A 83 11.81 -13.56 13.49
N GLY A 84 12.21 -12.80 12.48
CA GLY A 84 12.80 -11.47 12.61
C GLY A 84 11.76 -10.35 12.68
N GLU A 85 12.15 -9.28 13.33
CA GLU A 85 11.37 -8.09 13.57
C GLU A 85 12.22 -6.82 13.41
N ILE A 86 11.75 -5.90 12.57
CA ILE A 86 12.14 -4.49 12.62
C ILE A 86 11.04 -3.74 13.36
N ALA A 87 11.41 -2.89 14.31
CA ALA A 87 10.44 -2.13 15.08
C ALA A 87 10.87 -0.69 15.37
N SER A 88 9.95 0.25 15.18
CA SER A 88 10.01 1.59 15.75
C SER A 88 8.80 1.86 16.65
N SER A 89 9.05 2.60 17.71
CA SER A 89 8.10 2.94 18.76
C SER A 89 7.76 4.43 18.73
N SER A 90 6.86 4.88 19.60
CA SER A 90 6.48 6.29 19.76
C SER A 90 7.70 7.23 19.83
N GLY A 91 7.79 8.16 18.88
CA GLY A 91 8.85 9.17 18.79
C GLY A 91 10.15 8.67 18.18
N GLU A 92 10.25 7.39 17.85
CA GLU A 92 11.40 6.84 17.15
C GLU A 92 11.27 7.06 15.63
N ASN A 93 12.37 7.46 14.98
CA ASN A 93 12.52 7.53 13.53
C ASN A 93 13.68 6.64 13.10
N LEU A 94 13.40 5.43 12.60
CA LEU A 94 14.42 4.50 12.13
C LEU A 94 14.52 4.56 10.60
N SER A 95 15.72 4.82 10.09
CA SER A 95 15.97 4.94 8.66
C SER A 95 16.90 3.85 8.15
N PHE A 96 16.53 3.23 7.04
CA PHE A 96 17.30 2.25 6.29
C PHE A 96 17.70 2.83 4.95
N THR A 97 19.00 2.80 4.66
CA THR A 97 19.56 3.35 3.41
C THR A 97 20.42 2.31 2.70
N GLY A 98 20.29 2.26 1.36
CA GLY A 98 21.04 1.36 0.51
C GLY A 98 20.63 -0.11 0.62
N GLY A 99 20.76 -0.83 -0.51
CA GLY A 99 20.45 -2.26 -0.63
C GLY A 99 18.95 -2.58 -0.54
N ILE A 100 18.51 -3.65 -1.23
CA ILE A 100 17.11 -4.08 -1.19
C ILE A 100 16.77 -4.63 0.20
N VAL A 101 15.59 -4.31 0.71
CA VAL A 101 15.04 -4.89 1.93
C VAL A 101 14.12 -6.05 1.59
N THR A 102 14.36 -7.23 2.15
CA THR A 102 13.44 -8.38 2.02
C THR A 102 12.85 -8.73 3.37
N ASN A 103 11.53 -8.83 3.47
CA ASN A 103 10.82 -9.17 4.70
C ASN A 103 10.07 -10.50 4.58
N LEU A 104 10.43 -11.47 5.41
CA LEU A 104 9.68 -12.72 5.66
C LEU A 104 9.04 -12.75 7.05
N GLY A 105 9.44 -11.83 7.94
CA GLY A 105 9.02 -11.76 9.34
C GLY A 105 8.07 -10.61 9.56
N ARG A 106 8.44 -9.68 10.45
CA ARG A 106 7.62 -8.53 10.82
C ARG A 106 8.39 -7.22 10.68
N ILE A 107 7.73 -6.23 10.11
CA ILE A 107 8.12 -4.82 10.19
C ILE A 107 6.99 -4.09 10.91
N GLU A 108 7.30 -3.36 11.97
CA GLU A 108 6.30 -2.68 12.79
C GLU A 108 6.70 -1.24 13.10
N SER A 109 5.78 -0.31 12.87
CA SER A 109 5.87 1.07 13.33
C SER A 109 4.64 1.40 14.17
N ILE A 110 4.83 1.54 15.49
CA ILE A 110 3.73 1.85 16.42
C ILE A 110 4.07 3.08 17.24
N GLY A 111 3.36 4.17 16.96
CA GLY A 111 3.35 5.37 17.77
C GLY A 111 2.12 5.51 18.67
N THR A 112 1.96 6.71 19.17
CA THR A 112 0.81 7.17 19.95
C THR A 112 0.21 8.42 19.30
N THR A 113 -0.99 8.80 19.70
CA THR A 113 -1.64 10.03 19.20
C THR A 113 -0.87 11.31 19.53
N SER A 114 -0.03 11.29 20.57
CA SER A 114 0.82 12.43 20.95
C SER A 114 2.23 12.37 20.34
N SER A 115 2.63 11.24 19.77
CA SER A 115 3.98 11.01 19.29
C SER A 115 3.98 9.86 18.29
N HIS A 116 4.03 10.22 17.01
CA HIS A 116 4.07 9.26 15.92
C HIS A 116 5.39 8.49 15.91
N SER A 117 5.36 7.28 15.35
CA SER A 117 6.57 6.52 15.01
C SER A 117 6.85 6.65 13.51
N GLU A 118 8.12 6.56 13.10
CA GLU A 118 8.50 6.66 11.69
C GLU A 118 9.49 5.56 11.30
N LEU A 119 9.20 4.87 10.19
CA LEU A 119 10.14 4.00 9.49
C LEU A 119 10.38 4.52 8.09
N THR A 120 11.64 4.65 7.71
CA THR A 120 12.03 5.05 6.34
C THR A 120 12.89 3.99 5.68
N PHE A 121 12.51 3.61 4.46
CA PHE A 121 13.24 2.69 3.59
C PHE A 121 13.63 3.41 2.31
N GLY A 122 14.89 3.84 2.23
CA GLY A 122 15.45 4.53 1.07
C GLY A 122 15.72 3.63 -0.15
N SER A 123 15.28 2.38 -0.13
CA SER A 123 15.50 1.38 -1.18
C SER A 123 14.30 0.42 -1.19
N GLN A 124 14.10 -0.28 -2.31
CA GLN A 124 12.93 -1.16 -2.49
C GLN A 124 12.76 -2.15 -1.33
N VAL A 125 11.51 -2.28 -0.88
CA VAL A 125 11.09 -3.29 0.10
C VAL A 125 10.28 -4.36 -0.61
N SER A 126 10.72 -5.61 -0.53
CA SER A 126 9.93 -6.79 -0.94
C SER A 126 9.47 -7.52 0.31
N SER A 127 8.15 -7.55 0.56
CA SER A 127 7.56 -8.10 1.78
C SER A 127 6.65 -9.28 1.47
N ASN A 128 7.08 -10.46 1.90
CA ASN A 128 6.27 -11.68 2.02
C ASN A 128 5.84 -11.93 3.48
N GLY A 129 6.32 -11.11 4.42
CA GLY A 129 5.96 -11.13 5.83
C GLY A 129 4.85 -10.12 6.16
N GLN A 130 4.83 -9.66 7.41
CA GLN A 130 3.88 -8.67 7.89
C GLN A 130 4.51 -7.30 8.00
N ILE A 131 3.75 -6.27 7.64
CA ILE A 131 4.02 -4.86 7.89
C ILE A 131 2.84 -4.32 8.71
N ILE A 132 3.13 -3.71 9.86
CA ILE A 132 2.10 -3.21 10.78
C ILE A 132 2.33 -1.74 11.05
N SER A 133 1.26 -0.94 10.97
CA SER A 133 1.28 0.49 11.26
C SER A 133 0.15 0.91 12.21
N ARG A 134 0.48 1.80 13.16
CA ARG A 134 -0.48 2.50 14.03
C ARG A 134 0.12 3.80 14.55
N ASN A 135 -0.57 4.93 14.36
CA ASN A 135 -0.06 6.27 14.68
C ASN A 135 1.37 6.44 14.14
N ALA A 136 1.56 6.13 12.86
CA ALA A 136 2.89 5.99 12.29
C ALA A 136 2.97 6.50 10.86
N VAL A 137 4.18 6.91 10.49
CA VAL A 137 4.54 7.25 9.12
C VAL A 137 5.46 6.14 8.59
N MET A 138 5.09 5.55 7.47
CA MET A 138 5.85 4.52 6.78
C MET A 138 6.29 5.07 5.42
N ARG A 139 7.60 5.25 5.24
CA ARG A 139 8.18 5.79 4.01
C ARG A 139 8.90 4.68 3.24
N PHE A 140 8.39 4.32 2.08
CA PHE A 140 8.96 3.39 1.12
C PHE A 140 9.53 4.16 -0.08
N ASP A 141 10.54 5.02 0.15
CA ASP A 141 11.09 5.89 -0.90
C ASP A 141 11.62 5.12 -2.13
N GLY A 142 11.95 3.83 -1.98
CA GLY A 142 12.33 2.94 -3.09
C GLY A 142 11.21 2.02 -3.59
N GLY A 143 9.96 2.21 -3.14
CA GLY A 143 8.79 1.39 -3.43
C GLY A 143 8.62 0.17 -2.51
N LEU A 144 7.38 -0.26 -2.34
CA LEU A 144 6.99 -1.49 -1.63
C LEU A 144 6.35 -2.48 -2.61
N THR A 145 6.91 -3.69 -2.71
CA THR A 145 6.20 -4.86 -3.24
C THR A 145 5.68 -5.68 -2.07
N ASN A 146 4.36 -5.73 -1.88
CA ASN A 146 3.71 -6.49 -0.82
C ASN A 146 3.05 -7.77 -1.37
N GLU A 147 3.64 -8.91 -1.04
CA GLU A 147 3.10 -10.27 -1.25
C GLU A 147 2.57 -10.88 0.06
N GLY A 148 2.83 -10.23 1.21
CA GLY A 148 2.39 -10.62 2.53
C GLY A 148 1.24 -9.76 3.06
N ASP A 149 1.30 -9.37 4.33
CA ASP A 149 0.30 -8.52 4.97
C ASP A 149 0.82 -7.08 5.15
N LEU A 150 0.02 -6.10 4.75
CA LEU A 150 0.14 -4.71 5.21
C LEU A 150 -1.12 -4.37 6.04
N LEU A 151 -0.94 -4.23 7.35
CA LEU A 151 -2.02 -4.08 8.32
C LEU A 151 -1.92 -2.73 9.05
N THR A 152 -2.95 -1.91 8.88
CA THR A 152 -3.17 -0.70 9.66
C THR A 152 -4.32 -0.92 10.62
N SER A 153 -4.11 -0.66 11.91
CA SER A 153 -5.17 -0.82 12.91
C SER A 153 -5.16 0.27 13.98
N PHE A 154 -6.33 0.84 14.25
CA PHE A 154 -6.54 1.98 15.16
C PHE A 154 -5.70 3.22 14.81
N GLY A 155 -6.16 4.40 15.22
CA GLY A 155 -5.39 5.64 15.03
C GLY A 155 -5.16 5.98 13.55
N THR A 156 -4.12 6.78 13.28
CA THR A 156 -3.79 7.25 11.93
C THR A 156 -2.54 6.57 11.39
N SER A 157 -2.41 6.38 10.09
CA SER A 157 -1.15 5.97 9.47
C SER A 157 -0.98 6.57 8.09
N ASP A 158 0.23 7.04 7.81
CA ASP A 158 0.59 7.66 6.55
C ASP A 158 1.61 6.79 5.83
N PHE A 159 1.33 6.47 4.57
CA PHE A 159 2.19 5.69 3.70
C PHE A 159 2.67 6.56 2.55
N LEU A 160 3.99 6.62 2.38
CA LEU A 160 4.64 7.37 1.31
C LEU A 160 5.52 6.40 0.51
N GLY A 161 5.57 6.59 -0.80
CA GLY A 161 6.19 5.71 -1.78
C GLY A 161 5.24 4.69 -2.38
N ASP A 162 5.46 4.37 -3.66
CA ASP A 162 4.60 3.50 -4.46
C ASP A 162 4.43 2.10 -3.83
N ILE A 163 3.23 1.54 -3.93
CA ILE A 163 2.90 0.21 -3.42
C ILE A 163 2.35 -0.68 -4.54
N ASP A 164 3.07 -1.75 -4.85
CA ASP A 164 2.57 -2.89 -5.63
C ASP A 164 2.13 -3.99 -4.67
N ASN A 165 0.81 -4.18 -4.52
CA ASN A 165 0.24 -5.19 -3.66
C ASN A 165 -0.34 -6.35 -4.45
N THR A 166 0.23 -7.53 -4.24
CA THR A 166 -0.32 -8.82 -4.65
C THR A 166 -0.73 -9.69 -3.45
N GLY A 167 -0.37 -9.26 -2.24
CA GLY A 167 -0.76 -9.86 -0.96
C GLY A 167 -2.06 -9.28 -0.42
N ARG A 168 -2.05 -8.91 0.87
CA ARG A 168 -3.23 -8.41 1.58
C ARG A 168 -2.95 -7.07 2.24
N MET A 169 -3.82 -6.10 1.94
CA MET A 169 -3.90 -4.82 2.62
C MET A 169 -5.14 -4.75 3.50
N ILE A 170 -4.97 -4.32 4.75
CA ILE A 170 -6.07 -4.22 5.72
C ILE A 170 -5.99 -2.88 6.42
N VAL A 171 -7.11 -2.15 6.42
CA VAL A 171 -7.35 -0.97 7.26
C VAL A 171 -8.52 -1.28 8.19
N THR A 172 -8.26 -1.38 9.49
CA THR A 172 -9.24 -1.95 10.43
C THR A 172 -9.23 -1.30 11.81
N GLY A 173 -10.22 -1.63 12.66
CA GLY A 173 -10.29 -1.14 14.04
C GLY A 173 -10.53 0.36 14.15
N GLY A 174 -11.19 0.98 13.16
CA GLY A 174 -11.39 2.43 13.13
C GLY A 174 -10.12 3.21 12.77
N ALA A 175 -9.20 2.56 12.04
CA ALA A 175 -8.02 3.22 11.52
C ALA A 175 -8.37 4.21 10.40
N GLN A 176 -7.55 5.24 10.27
CA GLN A 176 -7.49 6.12 9.10
C GLN A 176 -6.12 5.93 8.46
N ALA A 177 -6.08 5.46 7.21
CA ALA A 177 -4.86 5.27 6.45
C ALA A 177 -4.83 6.17 5.22
N THR A 178 -3.77 6.94 5.04
CA THR A 178 -3.53 7.75 3.84
C THR A 178 -2.36 7.17 3.06
N PHE A 179 -2.56 6.96 1.77
CA PHE A 179 -1.53 6.54 0.83
C PHE A 179 -1.26 7.70 -0.12
N TYR A 180 -0.06 8.28 -0.02
CA TYR A 180 0.27 9.53 -0.69
C TYR A 180 0.71 9.36 -2.15
N ASP A 181 1.22 8.19 -2.49
CA ASP A 181 1.77 7.86 -3.81
C ASP A 181 1.01 6.66 -4.41
N ASP A 182 1.43 6.23 -5.59
CA ASP A 182 0.65 5.34 -6.44
C ASP A 182 0.52 3.92 -5.87
N ILE A 183 -0.63 3.31 -6.14
CA ILE A 183 -0.94 1.94 -5.75
C ILE A 183 -1.39 1.11 -6.94
N ILE A 184 -0.78 -0.07 -7.04
CA ILE A 184 -1.26 -1.16 -7.89
C ILE A 184 -1.81 -2.25 -6.95
N GLN A 185 -3.14 -2.41 -6.91
CA GLN A 185 -3.85 -3.43 -6.14
C GLN A 185 -4.23 -4.64 -6.99
N ASN A 186 -3.37 -5.65 -7.01
CA ASN A 186 -3.67 -6.96 -7.60
C ASN A 186 -3.96 -8.05 -6.55
N GLY A 187 -3.77 -7.72 -5.27
CA GLY A 187 -4.08 -8.58 -4.13
C GLY A 187 -5.48 -8.31 -3.57
N THR A 188 -5.61 -8.36 -2.23
CA THR A 188 -6.87 -8.02 -1.54
C THR A 188 -6.73 -6.74 -0.74
N LEU A 189 -7.77 -5.90 -0.77
CA LEU A 189 -7.94 -4.77 0.13
C LEU A 189 -9.18 -4.99 1.01
N ARG A 190 -9.01 -4.81 2.33
CA ARG A 190 -10.14 -4.82 3.27
C ARG A 190 -10.12 -3.56 4.13
N VAL A 191 -11.13 -2.71 3.97
CA VAL A 191 -11.38 -1.54 4.82
C VAL A 191 -12.60 -1.86 5.67
N SER A 192 -12.42 -2.06 6.97
CA SER A 192 -13.48 -2.64 7.80
C SER A 192 -14.36 -1.60 8.48
N ALA A 193 -15.67 -1.83 8.44
CA ALA A 193 -16.64 -1.21 9.31
C ALA A 193 -17.40 -2.23 10.18
N THR A 194 -17.89 -1.74 11.31
CA THR A 194 -18.92 -2.34 12.16
C THR A 194 -19.87 -1.22 12.59
N ASP A 195 -21.03 -1.53 13.16
CA ASP A 195 -22.11 -0.58 13.48
C ASP A 195 -21.68 0.75 14.13
N SER A 196 -20.65 0.75 14.97
CA SER A 196 -20.16 1.93 15.69
C SER A 196 -18.72 2.33 15.35
N THR A 197 -18.07 1.63 14.42
CA THR A 197 -16.65 1.86 14.10
C THR A 197 -16.41 1.57 12.63
N SER A 198 -16.23 2.63 11.84
CA SER A 198 -15.78 2.56 10.45
C SER A 198 -14.29 2.90 10.35
N SER A 199 -13.58 2.22 9.44
CA SER A 199 -12.20 2.55 9.07
C SER A 199 -12.21 3.27 7.73
N VAL A 200 -11.19 4.08 7.47
CA VAL A 200 -11.11 4.93 6.27
C VAL A 200 -9.77 4.70 5.57
N ALA A 201 -9.81 4.51 4.26
CA ALA A 201 -8.63 4.56 3.39
C ALA A 201 -8.73 5.76 2.45
N VAL A 202 -7.64 6.52 2.32
CA VAL A 202 -7.51 7.65 1.39
C VAL A 202 -6.36 7.35 0.43
N PHE A 203 -6.64 7.36 -0.86
CA PHE A 203 -5.67 7.17 -1.94
C PHE A 203 -5.45 8.52 -2.63
N ALA A 204 -4.32 9.15 -2.36
CA ALA A 204 -3.98 10.47 -2.90
C ALA A 204 -3.14 10.43 -4.19
N GLY A 205 -2.42 9.33 -4.42
CA GLY A 205 -1.84 9.00 -5.73
C GLY A 205 -2.82 8.24 -6.62
N ASP A 206 -2.32 7.72 -7.74
CA ASP A 206 -3.12 6.92 -8.66
C ASP A 206 -3.37 5.52 -8.08
N PHE A 207 -4.62 5.05 -8.17
CA PHE A 207 -5.01 3.71 -7.77
C PHE A 207 -5.40 2.87 -8.99
N SER A 208 -4.76 1.71 -9.13
CA SER A 208 -5.05 0.74 -10.20
C SER A 208 -5.09 -0.71 -9.72
N GLY A 209 -5.37 -1.64 -10.62
CA GLY A 209 -5.32 -3.08 -10.35
C GLY A 209 -6.68 -3.73 -10.09
N SER A 210 -6.70 -5.07 -10.15
CA SER A 210 -7.94 -5.87 -10.20
C SER A 210 -8.45 -6.37 -8.86
N GLY A 211 -7.84 -5.96 -7.74
CA GLY A 211 -8.08 -6.53 -6.41
C GLY A 211 -9.40 -6.13 -5.76
N GLY A 212 -9.97 -4.99 -6.16
CA GLY A 212 -11.19 -4.44 -5.54
C GLY A 212 -11.02 -4.17 -4.04
N ALA A 213 -12.13 -4.10 -3.30
CA ALA A 213 -12.08 -3.95 -1.85
C ALA A 213 -13.31 -4.55 -1.14
N THR A 214 -13.17 -4.85 0.15
CA THR A 214 -14.24 -5.40 1.01
C THR A 214 -14.29 -4.75 2.40
N GLY A 215 -15.37 -5.00 3.14
CA GLY A 215 -15.43 -4.77 4.58
C GLY A 215 -16.28 -3.57 5.01
N GLY A 216 -16.86 -2.83 4.06
CA GLY A 216 -17.85 -1.77 4.33
C GLY A 216 -17.33 -0.51 5.01
N GLY A 217 -16.01 -0.33 5.18
CA GLY A 217 -15.45 0.98 5.53
C GLY A 217 -15.46 1.93 4.34
N ASP A 218 -14.97 3.16 4.50
CA ASP A 218 -15.04 4.18 3.45
C ASP A 218 -13.72 4.27 2.67
N ILE A 219 -13.81 4.43 1.35
CA ILE A 219 -12.65 4.64 0.47
C ILE A 219 -12.77 5.96 -0.28
N PHE A 220 -11.75 6.81 -0.12
CA PHE A 220 -11.63 8.08 -0.82
C PHE A 220 -10.52 8.00 -1.85
N PHE A 221 -10.84 8.32 -3.10
CA PHE A 221 -9.88 8.58 -4.16
C PHE A 221 -9.75 10.08 -4.35
N GLU A 222 -8.53 10.59 -4.15
CA GLU A 222 -8.17 12.00 -4.35
C GLU A 222 -7.30 12.20 -5.60
N GLY A 223 -6.62 11.12 -6.03
CA GLY A 223 -5.81 11.01 -7.26
C GLY A 223 -6.52 10.27 -8.40
N GLY A 224 -5.75 9.63 -9.29
CA GLY A 224 -6.29 8.84 -10.40
C GLY A 224 -6.91 7.52 -9.97
N PHE A 225 -7.81 6.99 -10.79
CA PHE A 225 -8.42 5.67 -10.64
C PHE A 225 -8.55 4.98 -12.00
N SER A 226 -7.91 3.83 -12.16
CA SER A 226 -8.04 2.98 -13.36
C SER A 226 -8.38 1.56 -12.91
N PRO A 227 -9.57 1.03 -13.20
CA PRO A 227 -9.98 -0.27 -12.69
C PRO A 227 -9.20 -1.41 -13.37
N GLY A 228 -8.48 -2.22 -12.61
CA GLY A 228 -7.88 -3.46 -13.12
C GLY A 228 -6.52 -3.34 -13.82
N ASN A 229 -6.23 -4.34 -14.64
CA ASN A 229 -5.14 -4.34 -15.64
C ASN A 229 -5.78 -4.28 -17.03
N SER A 230 -6.57 -3.24 -17.23
CA SER A 230 -7.62 -3.01 -18.21
C SER A 230 -7.49 -3.69 -19.59
N PRO A 231 -8.62 -4.11 -20.22
CA PRO A 231 -9.97 -4.08 -19.66
C PRO A 231 -10.20 -5.04 -18.48
N ALA A 232 -11.01 -4.64 -17.50
CA ALA A 232 -11.27 -5.43 -16.30
C ALA A 232 -12.65 -5.22 -15.67
N LEU A 233 -13.15 -6.26 -14.99
CA LEU A 233 -14.26 -6.16 -14.05
C LEU A 233 -13.72 -6.21 -12.64
N VAL A 234 -13.97 -5.16 -11.85
CA VAL A 234 -13.51 -5.07 -10.46
C VAL A 234 -14.71 -4.93 -9.52
N GLU A 235 -14.76 -5.76 -8.47
CA GLU A 235 -15.83 -5.77 -7.48
C GLU A 235 -15.41 -5.03 -6.20
N TRP A 236 -16.34 -4.25 -5.65
CA TRP A 236 -16.18 -3.43 -4.46
C TRP A 236 -17.33 -3.69 -3.49
N ASP A 237 -17.04 -3.92 -2.22
CA ASP A 237 -18.01 -4.15 -1.14
C ASP A 237 -17.81 -3.10 -0.03
N THR A 238 -17.90 -1.84 -0.47
CA THR A 238 -17.55 -0.61 0.25
C THR A 238 -18.06 0.61 -0.53
N ASP A 239 -18.32 1.71 0.18
CA ASP A 239 -18.67 2.99 -0.43
C ASP A 239 -17.44 3.67 -1.05
N LEU A 240 -17.59 4.21 -2.24
CA LEU A 240 -16.52 4.88 -3.00
C LEU A 240 -16.80 6.38 -3.13
N PHE A 241 -15.81 7.19 -2.78
CA PHE A 241 -15.87 8.64 -2.87
C PHE A 241 -14.76 9.16 -3.78
N PHE A 242 -15.12 9.82 -4.87
CA PHE A 242 -14.18 10.47 -5.78
C PHE A 242 -14.18 11.98 -5.53
N ALA A 243 -13.00 12.54 -5.31
CA ALA A 243 -12.80 13.96 -5.09
C ALA A 243 -12.89 14.78 -6.41
N PRO A 244 -13.10 16.11 -6.35
CA PRO A 244 -13.10 16.98 -7.53
C PRO A 244 -11.79 16.99 -8.34
N SER A 245 -10.68 16.53 -7.76
CA SER A 245 -9.40 16.37 -8.45
C SER A 245 -9.20 15.01 -9.10
N SER A 246 -10.09 14.05 -8.85
CA SER A 246 -9.90 12.67 -9.30
C SER A 246 -10.02 12.55 -10.82
N MET A 247 -9.19 11.68 -11.39
CA MET A 247 -9.22 11.31 -12.81
C MET A 247 -9.54 9.82 -12.90
N LEU A 248 -10.76 9.49 -13.32
CA LEU A 248 -11.19 8.10 -13.51
C LEU A 248 -11.02 7.73 -14.97
N GLU A 249 -10.22 6.71 -15.28
CA GLU A 249 -10.04 6.20 -16.64
C GLU A 249 -10.83 4.90 -16.82
N PHE A 250 -11.59 4.80 -17.90
CA PHE A 250 -12.31 3.58 -18.30
C PHE A 250 -12.03 3.26 -19.77
N GLU A 251 -11.55 2.05 -20.04
CA GLU A 251 -11.11 1.63 -21.36
C GLU A 251 -12.13 0.73 -22.06
N LEU A 252 -12.34 0.96 -23.36
CA LEU A 252 -13.26 0.20 -24.22
C LEU A 252 -12.50 -0.38 -25.42
N ALA A 253 -12.65 -1.69 -25.63
CA ALA A 253 -12.08 -2.47 -26.73
C ALA A 253 -13.11 -3.37 -27.46
N GLY A 254 -14.34 -3.49 -26.93
CA GLY A 254 -15.40 -4.34 -27.47
C GLY A 254 -16.72 -4.14 -26.72
N LEU A 255 -17.53 -5.17 -26.50
CA LEU A 255 -18.85 -5.09 -25.83
C LEU A 255 -19.02 -6.05 -24.65
N GLU A 256 -18.03 -6.90 -24.38
CA GLU A 256 -18.05 -7.82 -23.24
C GLU A 256 -17.43 -7.18 -21.98
N PRO A 257 -18.20 -6.92 -20.91
CA PRO A 257 -17.67 -6.27 -19.71
C PRO A 257 -16.59 -7.11 -19.04
N GLY A 258 -15.52 -6.45 -18.62
CA GLY A 258 -14.37 -7.04 -17.96
C GLY A 258 -13.42 -7.85 -18.82
N LEU A 259 -13.79 -8.13 -20.07
CA LEU A 259 -12.91 -8.76 -21.06
C LEU A 259 -12.55 -7.79 -22.19
N GLU A 260 -13.52 -6.97 -22.59
CA GLU A 260 -13.37 -6.02 -23.68
C GLU A 260 -13.67 -4.59 -23.27
N TYR A 261 -14.18 -4.32 -22.06
CA TYR A 261 -14.20 -2.96 -21.51
C TYR A 261 -14.25 -2.95 -19.99
N ASP A 262 -13.86 -1.82 -19.41
CA ASP A 262 -13.82 -1.67 -17.96
C ASP A 262 -15.21 -1.55 -17.32
N ARG A 263 -15.37 -2.26 -16.20
CA ARG A 263 -16.55 -2.16 -15.35
C ARG A 263 -16.17 -2.27 -13.89
N ILE A 264 -16.78 -1.44 -13.07
CA ILE A 264 -16.80 -1.67 -11.62
C ILE A 264 -18.21 -2.03 -11.14
N LEU A 265 -18.27 -3.01 -10.24
CA LEU A 265 -19.47 -3.39 -9.51
C LEU A 265 -19.27 -3.00 -8.05
N VAL A 266 -20.16 -2.18 -7.50
CA VAL A 266 -20.05 -1.64 -6.15
C VAL A 266 -21.28 -2.07 -5.34
N ASN A 267 -21.09 -2.94 -4.36
CA ASN A 267 -22.10 -3.27 -3.34
C ASN A 267 -22.05 -2.19 -2.24
N GLY A 268 -22.36 -0.96 -2.63
CA GLY A 268 -22.25 0.25 -1.82
C GLY A 268 -22.60 1.48 -2.65
N ASP A 269 -22.52 2.65 -2.02
CA ASP A 269 -22.79 3.93 -2.65
C ASP A 269 -21.55 4.46 -3.38
N VAL A 270 -21.76 5.12 -4.52
CA VAL A 270 -20.71 5.82 -5.27
C VAL A 270 -21.03 7.31 -5.34
N VAL A 271 -20.09 8.14 -4.90
CA VAL A 271 -20.14 9.59 -5.05
C VAL A 271 -19.09 10.00 -6.09
N LEU A 272 -19.56 10.46 -7.25
CA LEU A 272 -18.74 10.91 -8.36
C LEU A 272 -18.53 12.43 -8.32
N ASP A 273 -17.30 12.83 -8.56
CA ASP A 273 -16.84 14.20 -8.83
C ASP A 273 -15.60 14.09 -9.74
N GLY A 274 -15.00 15.22 -10.11
CA GLY A 274 -13.78 15.24 -10.91
C GLY A 274 -14.04 14.94 -12.39
N THR A 275 -13.16 14.15 -13.00
CA THR A 275 -13.24 13.81 -14.44
C THR A 275 -13.30 12.31 -14.65
N LEU A 276 -14.23 11.87 -15.50
CA LEU A 276 -14.29 10.50 -16.02
C LEU A 276 -13.90 10.53 -17.49
N ASP A 277 -12.77 9.91 -17.82
CA ASP A 277 -12.19 9.81 -19.16
C ASP A 277 -12.42 8.41 -19.73
N VAL A 278 -12.98 8.35 -20.94
CA VAL A 278 -13.20 7.09 -21.66
C VAL A 278 -12.17 6.96 -22.76
N VAL A 279 -11.42 5.86 -22.76
CA VAL A 279 -10.35 5.61 -23.73
C VAL A 279 -10.72 4.43 -24.63
N LEU A 280 -10.45 4.53 -25.93
CA LEU A 280 -10.63 3.41 -26.87
C LEU A 280 -9.28 2.70 -27.06
N LEU A 281 -9.27 1.38 -26.91
CA LEU A 281 -8.08 0.56 -27.11
C LEU A 281 -8.02 -0.03 -28.52
N ASP A 282 -6.80 -0.31 -28.99
CA ASP A 282 -6.53 -1.07 -30.22
C ASP A 282 -7.26 -0.60 -31.49
N GLY A 283 -7.60 0.69 -31.56
CA GLY A 283 -8.33 1.29 -32.67
C GLY A 283 -9.81 0.89 -32.73
N TYR A 284 -10.38 0.44 -31.62
CA TYR A 284 -11.80 0.14 -31.51
C TYR A 284 -12.65 1.37 -31.85
N ASP A 285 -13.59 1.20 -32.78
CA ASP A 285 -14.58 2.23 -33.16
C ASP A 285 -15.99 1.67 -32.92
N PRO A 286 -16.60 1.96 -31.76
CA PRO A 286 -17.92 1.47 -31.40
C PRO A 286 -18.98 1.77 -32.47
N SER A 287 -19.83 0.78 -32.75
CA SER A 287 -20.99 0.94 -33.62
C SER A 287 -22.04 1.85 -33.00
N ALA A 288 -22.82 2.55 -33.84
CA ALA A 288 -23.94 3.34 -33.35
C ALA A 288 -24.94 2.47 -32.58
N GLY A 289 -25.29 2.87 -31.36
CA GLY A 289 -26.17 2.12 -30.47
C GLY A 289 -25.46 1.10 -29.58
N SER A 290 -24.12 1.01 -29.62
CA SER A 290 -23.35 0.33 -28.57
C SER A 290 -23.62 0.98 -27.21
N VAL A 291 -23.69 0.15 -26.18
CA VAL A 291 -24.02 0.56 -24.80
C VAL A 291 -23.02 -0.09 -23.85
N PHE A 292 -22.52 0.69 -22.91
CA PHE A 292 -21.52 0.29 -21.93
C PHE A 292 -22.04 0.65 -20.55
N ASP A 293 -22.20 -0.33 -19.66
CA ASP A 293 -22.51 -0.05 -18.26
C ASP A 293 -21.19 -0.13 -17.49
N ILE A 294 -20.62 1.03 -17.15
CA ILE A 294 -19.25 1.15 -16.62
C ILE A 294 -19.19 1.18 -15.09
N ILE A 295 -20.23 1.70 -14.43
CA ILE A 295 -20.39 1.66 -12.97
C ILE A 295 -21.79 1.15 -12.65
N ILE A 296 -21.87 0.11 -11.83
CA ILE A 296 -23.11 -0.37 -11.22
C ILE A 296 -22.91 -0.32 -9.71
N ALA A 297 -23.79 0.39 -9.00
CA ALA A 297 -23.70 0.62 -7.57
C ALA A 297 -25.08 0.49 -6.90
N ASP A 298 -25.16 0.51 -5.56
CA ASP A 298 -26.45 0.63 -4.85
C ASP A 298 -27.09 1.99 -5.17
N SER A 299 -26.31 3.08 -5.01
CA SER A 299 -26.66 4.39 -5.54
C SER A 299 -25.46 5.10 -6.18
N ILE A 300 -25.74 5.98 -7.13
CA ILE A 300 -24.73 6.85 -7.74
C ILE A 300 -25.19 8.29 -7.56
N GLN A 301 -24.40 9.08 -6.85
CA GLN A 301 -24.53 10.52 -6.74
C GLN A 301 -23.48 11.20 -7.61
N ASP A 302 -23.91 12.00 -8.58
CA ASP A 302 -23.03 12.81 -9.41
C ASP A 302 -23.02 14.26 -8.92
N ASN A 303 -21.85 14.74 -8.48
CA ASN A 303 -21.63 16.10 -7.97
C ASN A 303 -21.14 17.09 -9.04
N GLY A 304 -21.22 16.74 -10.32
CA GLY A 304 -20.79 17.60 -11.43
C GLY A 304 -19.60 17.05 -12.19
N THR A 305 -19.51 15.73 -12.30
CA THR A 305 -18.45 15.00 -13.00
C THR A 305 -18.31 15.50 -14.43
N ASN A 306 -17.08 15.81 -14.83
CA ASN A 306 -16.74 16.14 -16.20
C ASN A 306 -16.50 14.86 -17.00
N PHE A 307 -17.35 14.57 -17.98
CA PHE A 307 -17.20 13.41 -18.86
C PHE A 307 -16.35 13.78 -20.09
N LEU A 308 -15.21 13.12 -20.24
CA LEU A 308 -14.39 13.18 -21.44
C LEU A 308 -14.64 11.92 -22.27
N PHE A 309 -15.06 12.15 -23.51
CA PHE A 309 -15.33 11.07 -24.46
C PHE A 309 -14.39 11.18 -25.67
N PRO A 310 -13.96 10.03 -26.21
CA PRO A 310 -13.12 10.00 -27.39
C PRO A 310 -13.95 10.39 -28.61
N THR A 311 -13.29 11.00 -29.60
CA THR A 311 -13.93 11.29 -30.89
C THR A 311 -14.14 10.00 -31.67
N LEU A 312 -15.35 9.78 -32.18
CA LEU A 312 -15.66 8.62 -33.01
C LEU A 312 -15.72 8.99 -34.49
N ASP A 313 -15.54 7.99 -35.34
CA ASP A 313 -15.62 8.17 -36.77
C ASP A 313 -17.00 8.59 -37.23
N SER A 314 -17.06 9.26 -38.39
CA SER A 314 -18.29 9.72 -39.02
C SER A 314 -19.12 10.69 -38.15
N GLY A 315 -18.47 11.39 -37.21
CA GLY A 315 -19.12 12.37 -36.34
C GLY A 315 -20.03 11.77 -35.27
N ARG A 316 -19.86 10.48 -34.95
CA ARG A 316 -20.53 9.85 -33.80
C ARG A 316 -19.94 10.41 -32.50
N PHE A 317 -20.73 10.30 -31.44
CA PHE A 317 -20.34 10.74 -30.11
C PHE A 317 -21.00 9.85 -29.06
N PHE A 318 -20.38 9.79 -27.88
CA PHE A 318 -20.97 9.18 -26.69
C PHE A 318 -21.87 10.17 -25.95
N THR A 319 -22.83 9.62 -25.22
CA THR A 319 -23.63 10.34 -24.25
C THR A 319 -23.69 9.50 -22.98
N SER A 320 -23.61 10.11 -21.82
CA SER A 320 -23.80 9.43 -20.54
C SER A 320 -25.21 9.63 -19.97
N SER A 321 -25.62 8.68 -19.14
CA SER A 321 -26.81 8.75 -18.30
C SER A 321 -26.62 7.92 -17.03
N ILE A 322 -27.17 8.43 -15.93
CA ILE A 322 -27.32 7.66 -14.68
C ILE A 322 -28.80 7.33 -14.52
N PHE A 323 -29.12 6.06 -14.30
CA PHE A 323 -30.48 5.62 -14.03
C PHE A 323 -30.52 4.59 -12.91
N SER A 324 -31.59 4.60 -12.13
CA SER A 324 -31.82 3.64 -11.05
C SER A 324 -32.88 2.62 -11.44
N SER A 325 -32.63 1.36 -11.10
CA SER A 325 -33.54 0.23 -11.33
C SER A 325 -33.54 -0.67 -10.10
N GLY A 326 -34.69 -0.78 -9.43
CA GLY A 326 -34.79 -1.52 -8.17
C GLY A 326 -33.94 -0.86 -7.08
N THR A 327 -32.96 -1.59 -6.55
CA THR A 327 -32.06 -1.16 -5.47
C THR A 327 -30.67 -0.75 -5.98
N SER A 328 -30.48 -0.65 -7.29
CA SER A 328 -29.18 -0.33 -7.89
C SER A 328 -29.28 0.85 -8.86
N SER A 329 -28.19 1.57 -9.02
CA SER A 329 -27.99 2.62 -10.02
C SER A 329 -26.89 2.23 -10.99
N THR A 330 -27.01 2.70 -12.23
CA THR A 330 -26.07 2.39 -13.31
C THR A 330 -25.66 3.66 -14.01
N LEU A 331 -24.35 3.88 -14.13
CA LEU A 331 -23.75 4.84 -15.06
C LEU A 331 -23.46 4.13 -16.38
N ARG A 332 -24.00 4.72 -17.43
CA ARG A 332 -23.95 4.24 -18.81
C ARG A 332 -23.54 5.36 -19.75
#